data_AF-A0A2M7RWV9-F1
#
_entry.id   AF-A0A2M7RWV9-F1
#
_cell.length_a   1.000
_cell.length_b   1.000
_cell.length_c   1.000
_cell.angle_alpha   90.00
_cell.angle_beta   90.00
_cell.angle_gamma   90.00
#
_symmetry.space_group_name_H-M   'P 1'
#
loop_
_entity.id
_entity.type
_entity.pdbx_description
1 polymer ?
#
loop_
_entity_poly.entity_id
_entity_poly.type
_entity_poly.pdbx_seq_one_letter_code
_entity_poly.pdbx_strand_id
1 'polypeptide(L)' 'TEPAFKNEYWNNKEAGIYVDRVTGKALFSSLDKYDSGTGWPSFTKPIE' A
#
# COMPACT_ATOMS: atom_id res chain seq x y z
N THR A 1 1.63 14.65 -1.73
CA THR A 1 0.82 14.08 -0.64
C THR A 1 -0.61 14.05 -1.08
N GLU A 2 -1.16 12.85 -1.28
CA GLU A 2 -2.56 12.66 -1.68
C GLU A 2 -3.50 12.98 -0.50
N PRO A 3 -4.75 13.42 -0.73
CA PRO A 3 -5.68 13.62 0.36
C PRO A 3 -5.96 12.28 1.08
N ALA A 4 -5.93 12.29 2.41
CA ALA A 4 -6.23 11.12 3.22
C ALA A 4 -7.64 10.59 2.93
N PHE A 5 -7.80 9.26 2.95
CA PHE A 5 -9.06 8.55 2.69
C PHE A 5 -9.65 8.79 1.28
N LYS A 6 -8.87 9.40 0.37
CA LYS A 6 -9.29 9.72 -1.01
C LYS A 6 -8.35 9.10 -2.05
N ASN A 7 -7.93 7.86 -1.82
CA ASN A 7 -7.31 7.03 -2.85
C ASN A 7 -7.95 5.64 -2.91
N GLU A 8 -7.72 4.89 -3.97
CA GLU A 8 -8.34 3.56 -4.11
C GLU A 8 -7.67 2.50 -3.21
N TYR A 9 -6.45 2.81 -2.75
CA TYR A 9 -5.60 1.84 -2.06
C TYR A 9 -5.64 1.92 -0.53
N TRP A 10 -6.14 3.03 0.08
CA TRP A 10 -6.14 3.14 1.55
C TRP A 10 -6.95 2.01 2.19
N ASN A 11 -8.16 1.72 1.68
CA ASN A 11 -9.02 0.64 2.20
C ASN A 11 -8.95 -0.66 1.38
N ASN A 12 -8.00 -0.76 0.45
CA ASN A 12 -7.87 -2.00 -0.32
C ASN A 12 -7.28 -3.12 0.57
N LYS A 13 -8.00 -4.24 0.64
CA LYS A 13 -7.65 -5.45 1.41
C LYS A 13 -7.48 -6.69 0.52
N GLU A 14 -7.50 -6.51 -0.80
CA GLU A 14 -7.26 -7.61 -1.74
C GLU A 14 -5.81 -8.10 -1.66
N ALA A 15 -5.62 -9.39 -1.93
CA ALA A 15 -4.31 -10.01 -1.96
C ALA A 15 -3.55 -9.59 -3.23
N GLY A 16 -2.33 -9.07 -3.07
CA GLY A 16 -1.51 -8.60 -4.18
C GLY A 16 -0.18 -7.98 -3.74
N ILE A 17 0.54 -7.39 -4.69
CA ILE A 17 1.79 -6.68 -4.45
C ILE A 17 1.68 -5.23 -4.92
N TYR A 18 2.24 -4.32 -4.14
CA TYR A 18 2.38 -2.92 -4.49
C TYR A 18 3.73 -2.75 -5.18
N VAL A 19 3.68 -2.38 -6.45
CA VAL A 19 4.86 -2.21 -7.31
C VAL A 19 5.12 -0.73 -7.56
N ASP A 20 6.39 -0.40 -7.75
CA ASP A 20 6.79 0.91 -8.25
C ASP A 20 6.21 1.15 -9.64
N ARG A 21 5.51 2.26 -9.83
CA ARG A 21 4.82 2.55 -11.10
C ARG A 21 5.77 2.80 -12.27
N VAL A 22 7.01 3.21 -12.02
CA VAL A 22 7.98 3.59 -13.06
C VAL A 22 8.82 2.39 -13.49
N THR A 23 9.25 1.58 -12.52
CA THR A 23 10.20 0.46 -12.72
C THR A 23 9.53 -0.90 -12.66
N GLY A 24 8.33 -1.02 -12.10
CA GLY A 24 7.65 -2.28 -11.87
C GLY A 24 8.24 -3.12 -10.73
N LYS A 25 9.22 -2.59 -9.98
CA LYS A 25 9.83 -3.29 -8.86
C LYS A 25 8.80 -3.49 -7.74
N ALA A 26 8.71 -4.70 -7.19
CA ALA A 26 7.88 -4.95 -6.02
C ALA A 26 8.43 -4.17 -4.82
N LEU A 27 7.56 -3.40 -4.15
CA LEU A 27 7.92 -2.56 -3.00
C LEU A 27 7.30 -3.08 -1.71
N PHE A 28 6.02 -3.46 -1.74
CA PHE A 28 5.29 -3.92 -0.55
C PHE A 28 4.34 -5.06 -0.89
N SER A 29 4.11 -5.94 0.09
CA SER A 29 3.10 -7.00 0.00
C SER A 29 1.80 -6.54 0.66
N SER A 30 0.64 -6.95 0.10
CA SER A 30 -0.64 -6.78 0.77
C SER A 30 -0.72 -7.52 2.12
N LEU A 31 0.10 -8.56 2.32
CA LEU A 31 0.18 -9.31 3.57
C LEU A 31 0.70 -8.46 4.73
N ASP A 32 1.58 -7.51 4.41
CA ASP A 32 2.20 -6.61 5.40
C ASP A 32 1.45 -5.28 5.50
N LYS A 33 0.39 -5.10 4.71
CA LYS A 33 -0.48 -3.93 4.77
C LYS A 33 -1.37 -4.01 5.99
N TYR A 34 -1.41 -2.93 6.75
CA TYR A 34 -2.28 -2.80 7.93
C TYR A 34 -3.06 -1.49 7.88
N ASP A 35 -4.19 -1.47 8.60
CA ASP A 35 -4.99 -0.25 8.75
C ASP A 35 -4.41 0.59 9.89
N SER A 36 -3.71 1.66 9.53
CA SER A 36 -3.16 2.61 10.51
C SER A 36 -4.15 3.70 10.92
N GLY A 37 -5.34 3.77 10.30
CA GLY A 37 -6.30 4.85 10.52
C GLY A 37 -5.85 6.23 10.03
N THR A 38 -4.71 6.32 9.35
CA THR A 38 -4.17 7.60 8.82
C THR A 38 -4.80 8.01 7.49
N GLY A 39 -5.55 7.10 6.87
CA GLY A 39 -6.17 7.27 5.55
C GLY A 39 -5.23 7.04 4.38
N TRP A 40 -4.03 6.50 4.63
CA TRP A 40 -3.02 6.15 3.63
C TRP A 40 -2.61 4.67 3.75
N PRO A 41 -2.22 4.01 2.64
CA PRO A 41 -1.70 2.65 2.69
C PRO A 41 -0.47 2.59 3.60
N SER A 42 -0.52 1.77 4.65
CA SER A 42 0.56 1.60 5.61
C SER A 42 1.02 0.15 5.64
N PHE A 43 2.34 -0.05 5.71
CA PHE A 43 2.97 -1.38 5.63
C PHE A 43 3.95 -1.54 6.78
N THR A 44 4.03 -2.75 7.33
CA THR A 44 4.95 -3.07 8.43
C THR A 44 6.40 -3.24 7.95
N LYS A 45 6.58 -3.74 6.73
CA LYS A 45 7.88 -3.97 6.10
C LYS A 45 7.81 -3.90 4.57
N PRO A 46 8.92 -3.56 3.89
CA PRO A 46 9.04 -3.70 2.45
C PRO A 46 9.12 -5.18 2.02
N ILE A 47 8.83 -5.44 0.76
CA ILE A 47 9.05 -6.74 0.12
C ILE A 47 10.52 -6.80 -0.33
N GLU A 48 11.22 -7.91 -0.02
CA GLU A 48 12.58 -8.18 -0.49
C GLU A 48 12.58 -8.79 -1.89
#